data_AF-A0A2V7GVD9-F1
#
_entry.id   AF-A0A2V7GVD9-F1
#
_cell.length_a   1.000
_cell.length_b   1.000
_cell.length_c   1.000
_cell.angle_alpha   90.00
_cell.angle_beta   90.00
_cell.angle_gamma   90.00
#
_symmetry.space_group_name_H-M   'P 1'
#
loop_
_entity.id
_entity.type
_entity.pdbx_description
1 polymer ?
#
loop_
_entity_poly.entity_id
_entity_poly.type
_entity_poly.pdbx_seq_one_letter_code
_entity_poly.pdbx_strand_id
1 'polypeptide(L)'
;MSNTGALVVSFDERGLGNTNIDYTLRADATATYACINGGGNHPQAANKETVNGAVSASGSFEPKNGRVVASLSGGPISAGSFSCPNGQRLVLAAVSYTNVVLTDTTNGVSTSVANASRTFFAV
;
A
#
# COMPACT_ATOMS: atom_id res chain seq x y z
N MET A 1 4.72 4.31 4.89
CA MET A 1 3.34 3.78 4.98
C MET A 1 2.47 4.74 5.76
N SER A 2 1.18 4.79 5.44
CA SER A 2 0.19 5.55 6.22
C SER A 2 -0.22 4.82 7.51
N ASN A 3 -1.06 5.47 8.33
CA ASN A 3 -1.69 4.85 9.49
C ASN A 3 -2.77 3.82 9.14
N THR A 4 -3.22 3.78 7.89
CA THR A 4 -4.15 2.77 7.37
C THR A 4 -3.44 1.56 6.79
N GLY A 5 -2.11 1.54 6.77
CA GLY A 5 -1.32 0.46 6.17
C GLY A 5 -1.13 0.59 4.66
N ALA A 6 -1.51 1.72 4.06
CA ALA A 6 -1.25 1.98 2.64
C ALA A 6 0.24 2.19 2.39
N LEU A 7 0.74 1.65 1.28
CA LEU A 7 2.05 1.97 0.73
C LEU A 7 2.00 3.39 0.17
N VAL A 8 2.89 4.25 0.64
CA VAL A 8 3.03 5.63 0.16
C VAL A 8 4.46 5.79 -0.34
N VAL A 9 4.61 6.14 -1.62
CA VAL A 9 5.90 6.43 -2.24
C VAL A 9 5.90 7.89 -2.66
N SER A 10 6.80 8.65 -2.04
CA SER A 10 7.08 10.04 -2.40
C SER A 10 8.31 10.10 -3.29
N PHE A 11 8.27 10.94 -4.32
CA PHE A 11 9.33 11.02 -5.32
C PHE A 11 9.55 12.47 -5.79
N ASP A 12 10.76 12.70 -6.29
CA ASP A 12 11.24 13.97 -6.85
C ASP A 12 11.96 13.64 -8.17
N GLU A 13 11.25 13.80 -9.29
CA GLU A 13 11.83 13.63 -10.63
C GLU A 13 12.16 15.00 -11.23
N ARG A 14 13.34 15.10 -11.87
CA ARG A 14 13.91 16.33 -12.43
C ARG A 14 14.40 16.10 -13.85
N GLY A 15 14.55 17.20 -14.58
CA GLY A 15 14.97 17.15 -15.99
C GLY A 15 13.81 16.90 -16.95
N LEU A 16 12.59 17.17 -16.49
CA LEU A 16 11.37 17.01 -17.26
C LEU A 16 11.14 18.23 -18.17
N GLY A 17 10.35 18.03 -19.23
CA GLY A 17 9.82 19.11 -20.06
C GLY A 17 8.60 19.79 -19.42
N ASN A 18 7.75 20.37 -20.26
CA ASN A 18 6.51 21.05 -19.84
C ASN A 18 5.23 20.23 -20.11
N THR A 19 5.38 18.94 -20.44
CA THR A 19 4.25 18.03 -20.65
C THR A 19 3.94 17.26 -19.38
N ASN A 20 2.67 16.91 -19.17
CA ASN A 20 2.28 16.02 -18.08
C ASN A 20 3.06 14.71 -18.15
N ILE A 21 3.41 14.21 -16.96
CA ILE A 21 4.09 12.93 -16.78
C ILE A 21 3.18 12.00 -16.01
N ASP A 22 3.03 10.78 -16.52
CA ASP A 22 2.16 9.76 -15.98
C ASP A 22 2.98 8.73 -15.21
N TYR A 23 2.62 8.49 -13.96
CA TYR A 23 3.32 7.56 -13.09
C TYR A 23 2.43 6.39 -12.72
N THR A 24 3.03 5.22 -12.55
CA THR A 24 2.38 4.05 -11.98
C THR A 24 3.28 3.42 -10.91
N LEU A 25 2.73 3.27 -9.71
CA LEU A 25 3.29 2.52 -8.60
C LEU A 25 2.67 1.12 -8.58
N ARG A 26 3.50 0.07 -8.53
CA ARG A 26 3.06 -1.33 -8.34
C ARG A 26 3.82 -1.99 -7.20
N ALA A 27 3.16 -2.93 -6.53
CA ALA A 27 3.79 -3.80 -5.54
C ALA A 27 2.96 -5.08 -5.37
N ASP A 28 3.63 -6.15 -4.94
CA ASP A 28 2.98 -7.31 -4.37
C ASP A 28 2.70 -7.02 -2.90
N ALA A 29 1.46 -7.19 -2.46
CA ALA A 29 1.03 -6.91 -1.11
C ALA A 29 0.52 -8.18 -0.40
N THR A 30 0.83 -8.25 0.89
CA THR A 30 0.30 -9.26 1.82
C THR A 30 -0.31 -8.52 3.00
N ALA A 31 -1.60 -8.71 3.26
CA ALA A 31 -2.32 -8.10 4.37
C ALA A 31 -2.90 -9.19 5.27
N THR A 32 -2.61 -9.13 6.57
CA THR A 32 -3.20 -10.00 7.59
C THR A 32 -4.26 -9.22 8.33
N TYR A 33 -5.50 -9.71 8.27
CA TYR A 33 -6.64 -9.21 9.00
C TYR A 33 -6.93 -10.09 10.21
N ALA A 34 -7.45 -9.50 11.28
CA ALA A 34 -7.74 -10.21 12.51
C ALA A 34 -8.98 -9.68 13.22
N CYS A 35 -9.66 -10.55 13.96
CA CYS A 35 -10.79 -10.21 14.82
C CYS A 35 -10.33 -10.07 16.28
N ILE A 36 -10.42 -8.87 16.82
CA ILE A 36 -9.97 -8.56 18.19
C ILE A 36 -11.20 -8.30 19.07
N ASN A 37 -11.24 -8.91 20.25
CA ASN A 37 -12.31 -8.65 21.22
C ASN A 37 -12.12 -7.31 21.95
N GLY A 38 -13.11 -6.89 22.75
CA GLY A 38 -13.04 -5.63 23.51
C GLY A 38 -11.84 -5.51 24.46
N GLY A 39 -11.27 -6.64 24.90
CA GLY A 39 -10.10 -6.71 25.77
C GLY A 39 -8.75 -6.69 25.04
N GLY A 40 -8.73 -6.57 23.71
CA GLY A 40 -7.47 -6.59 22.93
C GLY A 40 -6.90 -7.98 22.67
N ASN A 41 -7.59 -9.05 23.09
CA ASN A 41 -7.16 -10.42 22.90
C ASN A 41 -7.68 -11.00 21.58
N HIS A 42 -6.91 -11.94 21.02
CA HIS A 42 -7.25 -12.70 19.83
C HIS A 42 -7.02 -14.20 20.11
N PRO A 43 -8.09 -14.98 20.35
CA PRO A 43 -7.91 -16.29 20.97
C PRO A 43 -7.60 -17.45 19.99
N GLN A 44 -7.73 -17.30 18.66
CA GLN A 44 -7.75 -18.45 17.73
C GLN A 44 -7.32 -18.12 16.29
N ALA A 45 -6.67 -19.08 15.61
CA ALA A 45 -6.25 -18.92 14.20
C ALA A 45 -7.41 -18.66 13.22
N ALA A 46 -8.61 -19.18 13.48
CA ALA A 46 -9.81 -18.90 12.66
C ALA A 46 -10.24 -17.42 12.70
N ASN A 47 -9.74 -16.64 13.66
CA ASN A 47 -10.02 -15.21 13.76
C ASN A 47 -9.03 -14.37 12.94
N LYS A 48 -8.20 -14.95 12.08
CA LYS A 48 -7.32 -14.20 11.17
C LYS A 48 -7.36 -14.72 9.74
N GLU A 49 -7.24 -13.80 8.80
CA GLU A 49 -7.21 -14.05 7.36
C GLU A 49 -5.99 -13.37 6.77
N THR A 50 -5.24 -14.05 5.91
CA THR A 50 -4.14 -13.43 5.15
C THR A 50 -4.52 -13.38 3.68
N VAL A 51 -4.47 -12.18 3.12
CA VAL A 51 -4.81 -11.91 1.72
C VAL A 51 -3.54 -11.45 0.99
N ASN A 52 -3.30 -12.05 -0.17
CA ASN A 52 -2.21 -11.70 -1.06
C ASN A 52 -2.76 -11.15 -2.38
N GLY A 53 -2.03 -10.23 -3.01
CA GLY A 53 -2.39 -9.73 -4.33
C GLY A 53 -1.51 -8.57 -4.78
N ALA A 54 -1.74 -8.08 -5.98
CA ALA A 54 -1.05 -6.90 -6.49
C ALA A 54 -1.82 -5.62 -6.09
N VAL A 55 -1.08 -4.56 -5.78
CA VAL A 55 -1.63 -3.20 -5.67
C VAL A 55 -1.04 -2.32 -6.77
N SER A 56 -1.86 -1.39 -7.27
CA SER A 56 -1.44 -0.40 -8.26
C SER A 56 -2.04 0.96 -7.92
N ALA A 57 -1.27 2.02 -8.11
CA ALA A 57 -1.74 3.40 -8.04
C ALA A 57 -1.12 4.19 -9.18
N SER A 58 -1.88 5.06 -9.83
CA SER A 58 -1.40 5.86 -10.95
C SER A 58 -1.83 7.31 -10.81
N GLY A 59 -1.07 8.23 -11.42
CA GLY A 59 -1.39 9.65 -11.42
C GLY A 59 -0.67 10.38 -12.54
N SER A 60 -1.29 11.45 -13.04
CA SER A 60 -0.73 12.37 -14.02
C SER A 60 -0.38 13.68 -13.33
N PHE A 61 0.85 14.16 -13.50
CA PHE A 61 1.35 15.37 -12.83
C PHE A 61 1.94 16.33 -13.83
N GLU A 62 1.59 17.60 -13.71
CA GLU A 62 2.20 18.68 -14.48
C GLU A 62 3.56 19.06 -13.86
N PRO A 63 4.67 19.00 -14.61
CA PRO A 63 5.96 19.45 -14.11
C PRO A 63 5.95 20.95 -13.82
N LYS A 64 6.57 21.35 -12.71
CA LYS A 64 6.82 22.76 -12.37
C LYS A 64 8.30 23.03 -12.44
N ASN A 65 8.72 23.84 -13.42
CA ASN A 65 10.13 24.11 -13.73
C ASN A 65 10.94 22.84 -14.02
N GLY A 66 10.38 21.94 -14.85
CA GLY A 66 11.02 20.68 -15.23
C GLY A 66 11.18 19.66 -14.09
N ARG A 67 10.30 19.73 -13.09
CA ARG A 67 10.35 18.91 -11.88
C ARG A 67 8.96 18.48 -11.43
N VAL A 68 8.81 17.23 -11.00
CA VAL A 68 7.62 16.71 -10.33
C VAL A 68 8.01 16.29 -8.92
N VAL A 69 7.31 16.83 -7.92
CA VAL A 69 7.41 16.39 -6.52
C VAL A 69 6.02 15.93 -6.11
N ALA A 70 5.84 14.62 -5.95
CA ALA A 70 4.52 14.03 -5.78
C ALA A 70 4.59 12.79 -4.89
N SER A 71 3.42 12.19 -4.65
CA SER A 71 3.32 10.91 -3.97
C SER A 71 2.19 10.09 -4.58
N LEU A 72 2.42 8.79 -4.67
CA LEU A 72 1.39 7.80 -4.99
C LEU A 72 1.12 6.92 -3.77
N SER A 73 -0.14 6.54 -3.58
CA SER A 73 -0.58 5.70 -2.47
C SER A 73 -1.39 4.53 -2.99
N GLY A 74 -1.02 3.31 -2.60
CA GLY A 74 -1.70 2.07 -2.98
C GLY A 74 -1.90 1.12 -1.80
N GLY A 75 -3.00 0.37 -1.81
CA GLY A 75 -3.35 -0.59 -0.76
C GLY A 75 -3.87 0.03 0.55
N PRO A 76 -3.98 -0.75 1.64
CA PRO A 76 -3.80 -2.21 1.67
C PRO A 76 -4.88 -2.94 0.88
N ILE A 77 -4.63 -4.21 0.54
CA ILE A 77 -5.64 -5.07 -0.11
C ILE A 77 -6.78 -5.32 0.89
N SER A 78 -8.03 -5.26 0.42
CA SER A 78 -9.22 -5.53 1.24
C SER A 78 -9.22 -6.92 1.86
N ALA A 79 -9.84 -7.05 3.05
CA ALA A 79 -10.13 -8.33 3.69
C ALA A 79 -11.14 -9.20 2.90
N GLY A 80 -11.72 -8.68 1.82
CA GLY A 80 -12.73 -9.37 1.03
C GLY A 80 -14.01 -9.60 1.85
N SER A 81 -14.47 -10.86 1.89
CA SER A 81 -15.64 -11.27 2.68
C SER A 81 -15.33 -11.63 4.13
N PHE A 82 -14.07 -11.55 4.56
CA PHE A 82 -13.70 -11.88 5.93
C PHE A 82 -14.35 -10.89 6.91
N SER A 83 -15.04 -11.44 7.92
CA SER A 83 -15.81 -10.67 8.89
C SER A 83 -15.71 -11.31 10.27
N CYS A 84 -15.93 -10.51 11.30
CA CYS A 84 -15.77 -10.95 12.68
C CYS A 84 -17.12 -11.30 13.32
N PRO A 85 -17.17 -12.36 14.15
CA PRO A 85 -18.34 -12.66 14.97
C PRO A 85 -18.70 -11.49 15.91
N ASN A 86 -19.95 -11.47 16.37
CA ASN A 86 -20.44 -10.47 17.33
C ASN A 86 -19.52 -10.36 18.56
N GLY A 87 -19.24 -9.13 18.99
CA GLY A 87 -18.36 -8.83 20.13
C GLY A 87 -16.87 -8.71 19.78
N GLN A 88 -16.52 -8.80 18.49
CA GLN A 88 -15.17 -8.58 17.98
C GLN A 88 -15.15 -7.51 16.89
N ARG A 89 -14.00 -6.87 16.69
CA ARG A 89 -13.78 -5.91 15.60
C ARG A 89 -12.76 -6.45 14.60
N LEU A 90 -13.02 -6.22 13.32
CA LEU A 90 -12.06 -6.48 12.25
C LEU A 90 -10.97 -5.40 12.25
N VAL A 91 -9.70 -5.81 12.22
CA VAL A 91 -8.55 -4.90 12.10
C VAL A 91 -7.57 -5.41 11.05
N LEU A 92 -6.81 -4.49 10.45
CA LEU A 92 -5.57 -4.83 9.76
C LEU A 92 -4.49 -5.07 10.82
N ALA A 93 -4.07 -6.32 10.97
CA ALA A 93 -3.06 -6.70 11.96
C ALA A 93 -1.63 -6.48 11.46
N ALA A 94 -1.36 -6.83 10.21
CA ALA A 94 -0.06 -6.60 9.57
C ALA A 94 -0.21 -6.40 8.07
N VAL A 95 0.73 -5.68 7.47
CA VAL A 95 0.84 -5.52 6.02
C VAL A 95 2.30 -5.54 5.59
N SER A 96 2.57 -6.11 4.43
CA SER A 96 3.88 -6.02 3.76
C SER A 96 3.71 -5.80 2.27
N TYR A 97 4.68 -5.08 1.70
CA TYR A 97 4.79 -4.79 0.28
C TYR A 97 6.18 -5.20 -0.21
N THR A 98 6.22 -5.98 -1.27
CA THR A 98 7.43 -6.45 -1.95
C THR A 98 7.39 -6.10 -3.43
N ASN A 99 8.54 -6.18 -4.10
CA ASN A 99 8.66 -5.89 -5.54
C ASN A 99 8.08 -4.52 -5.90
N VAL A 100 8.35 -3.52 -5.05
CA VAL A 100 7.81 -2.19 -5.21
C VAL A 100 8.52 -1.48 -6.37
N VAL A 101 7.77 -1.07 -7.38
CA VAL A 101 8.29 -0.38 -8.57
C VAL A 101 7.47 0.87 -8.83
N LEU A 102 8.17 2.00 -8.97
CA LEU A 102 7.61 3.24 -9.51
C LEU A 102 8.08 3.40 -10.95
N THR A 103 7.14 3.65 -11.86
CA THR A 103 7.40 3.82 -13.29
C THR A 103 6.87 5.16 -13.77
N ASP A 104 7.72 5.98 -14.38
CA ASP A 104 7.30 6.99 -15.34
C ASP A 104 6.88 6.25 -16.62
N THR A 105 5.57 6.25 -16.87
CA THR A 105 4.97 5.56 -18.02
C THR A 105 4.96 6.41 -19.29
N THR A 106 5.32 7.70 -19.21
CA THR A 106 5.48 8.58 -20.37
C THR A 106 6.75 8.24 -21.14
N ASN A 107 7.82 7.82 -20.45
CA ASN A 107 9.09 7.43 -21.07
C ASN A 107 9.54 5.98 -20.78
N GLY A 108 8.81 5.25 -19.94
CA GLY A 108 9.10 3.85 -19.61
C GLY A 108 10.24 3.66 -18.61
N VAL A 109 10.66 4.72 -17.90
CA VAL A 109 11.71 4.64 -16.89
C VAL A 109 11.13 4.14 -15.57
N SER A 110 11.80 3.17 -14.96
CA SER A 110 11.39 2.57 -13.69
C SER A 110 12.49 2.63 -12.64
N THR A 111 12.09 2.69 -11.38
CA THR A 111 12.98 2.52 -10.23
C THR A 111 12.36 1.59 -9.20
N SER A 112 13.19 0.73 -8.62
CA SER A 112 12.79 -0.11 -7.49
C SER A 112 12.77 0.71 -6.21
N VAL A 113 11.71 0.59 -5.44
CA VAL A 113 11.59 1.17 -4.11
C VAL A 113 11.78 0.06 -3.07
N ALA A 114 12.35 0.41 -1.92
CA ALA A 114 12.55 -0.56 -0.85
C ALA A 114 11.22 -1.20 -0.42
N ASN A 115 11.28 -2.50 -0.12
CA ASN A 115 10.17 -3.22 0.51
C ASN A 115 9.80 -2.56 1.83
N ALA A 116 8.53 -2.69 2.21
CA ALA A 116 8.03 -2.09 3.44
C ALA A 116 7.06 -3.03 4.14
N SER A 117 7.14 -3.13 5.48
CA SER A 117 6.16 -3.84 6.30
C SER A 117 5.78 -3.03 7.54
N ARG A 118 4.59 -3.30 8.09
CA ARG A 118 4.12 -2.74 9.36
C ARG A 118 3.19 -3.71 10.06
N THR A 119 3.43 -3.94 11.34
CA THR A 119 2.55 -4.67 12.25
C THR A 119 1.82 -3.67 13.15
N PHE A 120 0.50 -3.74 13.18
CA PHE A 120 -0.38 -2.92 14.01
C PHE A 120 -0.86 -3.69 15.26
N PHE A 121 -1.08 -5.00 15.11
CA PHE A 121 -1.49 -5.90 16.18
C PHE A 121 -0.69 -7.19 16.09
N ALA A 122 -0.13 -7.65 17.21
CA ALA A 122 0.49 -8.97 17.29
C ALA A 122 -0.62 -10.03 17.41
N VAL A 123 -0.79 -10.86 16.38
CA VAL A 123 -1.87 -11.87 16.24
C VAL A 123 -1.39 -13.17 15.61
#